data_AF-A0A836TKQ9-F1
#
_entry.id   AF-A0A836TKQ9-F1
#
_cell.length_a   1.000
_cell.length_b   1.000
_cell.length_c   1.000
_cell.angle_alpha   90.00
_cell.angle_beta   90.00
_cell.angle_gamma   90.00
#
_symmetry.space_group_name_H-M   'P 1'
#
loop_
_entity.id
_entity.type
_entity.pdbx_description
1 polymer ?
#
loop_
_entity_poly.entity_id
_entity_poly.type
_entity_poly.pdbx_seq_one_letter_code
_entity_poly.pdbx_strand_id
1 'polypeptide(L)'
;MQLDSLESELEQKLIPILELAAEGKNDFVFCVTGYHSISEFKNKSNSETEDLVSIGAQILSLKNKLGESSEGTLAERICWYCRVWGDLDNAHRKNAQDLAKQLLNEVRNGNT
;
A
#
# COMPACT_ATOMS: atom_id res chain seq x y z
N MET A 1 -7.42 5.15 -20.37
CA MET A 1 -6.71 6.45 -20.24
C MET A 1 -5.50 6.23 -19.34
N GLN A 2 -4.65 7.24 -19.11
CA GLN A 2 -3.46 7.08 -18.24
C GLN A 2 -3.83 6.65 -16.81
N LEU A 3 -4.97 7.13 -16.29
CA LEU A 3 -5.49 6.76 -14.98
C LEU A 3 -5.79 5.25 -14.89
N ASP A 4 -6.59 4.72 -15.83
CA ASP A 4 -6.94 3.29 -15.85
C ASP A 4 -5.70 2.39 -15.94
N SER A 5 -4.68 2.82 -16.69
CA SER A 5 -3.42 2.08 -16.81
C SER A 5 -2.65 2.03 -15.50
N LEU A 6 -2.59 3.14 -14.75
CA LEU A 6 -1.94 3.20 -13.44
C LEU A 6 -2.72 2.39 -12.40
N GLU A 7 -4.06 2.47 -12.40
CA GLU A 7 -4.90 1.68 -11.49
C GLU A 7 -4.73 0.18 -11.73
N SER A 8 -4.72 -0.24 -13.00
CA SER A 8 -4.46 -1.64 -13.38
C SER A 8 -3.06 -2.09 -12.98
N GLU A 9 -2.04 -1.25 -13.19
CA GLU A 9 -0.65 -1.56 -12.81
C GLU A 9 -0.51 -1.69 -11.29
N LEU A 10 -1.13 -0.80 -10.53
CA LEU A 10 -1.14 -0.84 -9.07
C LEU A 10 -1.75 -2.15 -8.58
N GLU A 11 -2.94 -2.51 -9.08
CA GLU A 11 -3.63 -3.74 -8.68
C GLU A 11 -2.80 -5.00 -9.00
N GLN A 12 -2.32 -5.13 -10.24
CA GLN A 12 -1.58 -6.30 -10.69
C GLN A 12 -0.29 -6.55 -9.91
N LYS A 13 0.40 -5.47 -9.52
CA LYS A 13 1.66 -5.57 -8.77
C LYS A 13 1.44 -5.68 -7.26
N LEU A 14 0.39 -5.04 -6.72
CA LEU A 14 0.15 -5.02 -5.28
C LEU A 14 -0.35 -6.36 -4.76
N ILE A 15 -1.23 -7.05 -5.47
CA ILE A 15 -1.79 -8.34 -5.04
C ILE A 15 -0.70 -9.37 -4.68
N PRO A 16 0.27 -9.71 -5.55
CA PRO A 16 1.26 -10.74 -5.23
C PRO A 16 2.16 -10.34 -4.05
N ILE A 17 2.46 -9.05 -3.89
CA ILE A 17 3.24 -8.53 -2.76
C ILE A 17 2.48 -8.71 -1.44
N LEU A 18 1.18 -8.40 -1.44
CA LEU A 18 0.35 -8.61 -0.26
C LEU A 18 0.15 -10.09 0.07
N GLU A 19 0.07 -10.97 -0.93
CA GLU A 19 -0.02 -12.42 -0.71
C GLU A 19 1.23 -12.95 0.00
N LEU A 20 2.42 -12.55 -0.45
CA LEU A 20 3.68 -12.87 0.22
C LEU A 20 3.71 -12.33 1.66
N ALA A 21 3.27 -11.09 1.86
CA ALA A 21 3.21 -10.50 3.20
C ALA A 21 2.21 -11.20 4.11
N ALA A 22 1.04 -11.60 3.60
CA ALA A 22 0.01 -12.32 4.35
C ALA A 22 0.49 -13.72 4.81
N GLU A 23 1.41 -14.34 4.06
CA GLU A 23 2.10 -15.58 4.41
C GLU A 23 3.28 -15.37 5.38
N GLY A 24 3.60 -14.12 5.74
CA GLY A 24 4.73 -13.79 6.60
C GLY A 24 6.09 -13.84 5.90
N LYS A 25 6.11 -13.80 4.56
CA LYS A 25 7.34 -13.75 3.76
C LYS A 25 7.89 -12.33 3.59
N ASN A 26 7.13 -11.31 3.99
CA ASN A 26 7.58 -9.92 3.96
C ASN A 26 6.97 -9.10 5.12
N ASP A 27 7.74 -8.96 6.20
CA ASP A 27 7.33 -8.25 7.41
C ASP A 27 7.50 -6.72 7.32
N PHE A 28 8.17 -6.26 6.27
CA PHE A 28 8.44 -4.84 6.00
C PHE A 28 7.69 -4.35 4.76
N VAL A 29 6.65 -5.09 4.32
CA VAL A 29 5.92 -4.76 3.09
C VAL A 29 5.40 -3.32 3.10
N PHE A 30 4.92 -2.83 4.24
CA PHE A 30 4.39 -1.47 4.40
C PHE A 30 5.44 -0.46 4.89
N CYS A 31 6.71 -0.84 4.93
CA CYS A 31 7.79 0.04 5.32
C CYS A 31 8.16 0.94 4.13
N VAL A 32 7.56 2.14 4.08
CA VAL A 32 7.77 3.12 3.01
C VAL A 32 8.30 4.42 3.59
N THR A 33 9.35 4.96 2.97
CA THR A 33 9.95 6.22 3.41
C THR A 33 8.93 7.36 3.41
N GLY A 34 8.90 8.14 4.49
CA GLY A 34 7.94 9.25 4.66
C GLY A 34 6.59 8.85 5.26
N TYR A 35 6.32 7.54 5.43
CA TYR A 35 5.12 7.01 6.09
C TYR A 35 5.39 6.47 7.50
N HIS A 36 6.65 6.44 7.94
CA HIS A 36 7.04 6.11 9.30
C HIS A 36 8.07 7.11 9.84
N SER A 37 8.05 7.37 11.14
CA SER A 37 9.02 8.27 11.82
C SER A 37 10.19 7.50 12.47
N ILE A 38 10.18 6.17 12.41
CA ILE A 38 11.15 5.31 13.07
C ILE A 38 12.45 5.29 12.27
N SER A 39 13.52 5.85 12.86
CA SER A 39 14.81 6.03 12.17
C SER A 39 15.53 4.71 11.89
N GLU A 40 15.24 3.64 12.65
CA GLU A 40 15.83 2.31 12.47
C GLU A 40 15.33 1.58 11.22
N PHE A 41 14.23 2.03 10.61
CA PHE A 41 13.65 1.44 9.40
C PHE A 41 13.95 2.22 8.12
N LYS A 42 14.68 3.34 8.20
CA LYS A 42 15.08 4.12 7.02
C LYS A 42 15.84 3.31 5.96
N ASN A 43 16.51 2.23 6.36
CA ASN A 43 17.24 1.32 5.47
C ASN A 43 16.53 -0.02 5.25
N LYS A 44 15.30 -0.19 5.74
CA LYS A 44 14.49 -1.41 5.58
C LYS A 44 13.25 -1.18 4.72
N SER A 45 13.24 -0.08 3.95
CA SER A 45 12.13 0.20 3.05
C SER A 45 12.02 -0.89 1.99
N ASN A 46 10.79 -1.25 1.67
CA ASN A 46 10.52 -2.20 0.61
C ASN A 46 10.41 -1.44 -0.71
N SER A 47 11.47 -1.46 -1.53
CA SER A 47 11.53 -0.73 -2.80
C SER A 47 10.33 -1.03 -3.72
N GLU A 48 9.85 -2.28 -3.73
CA GLU A 48 8.68 -2.65 -4.54
C GLU A 48 7.41 -1.95 -4.05
N THR A 49 7.24 -1.78 -2.73
CA THR A 49 6.09 -1.07 -2.17
C THR A 49 6.25 0.45 -2.25
N GLU A 50 7.48 0.98 -2.21
CA GLU A 50 7.73 2.41 -2.47
C GLU A 50 7.30 2.79 -3.89
N ASP A 51 7.61 1.95 -4.89
CA ASP A 51 7.15 2.14 -6.27
C ASP A 51 5.62 2.12 -6.37
N LEU A 52 4.95 1.20 -5.67
CA LEU A 52 3.48 1.12 -5.65
C LEU A 52 2.83 2.31 -4.96
N VAL A 53 3.41 2.80 -3.86
CA VAL A 53 2.94 4.03 -3.21
C VAL A 53 3.15 5.24 -4.12
N SER A 54 4.24 5.27 -4.90
CA SER A 54 4.47 6.31 -5.90
C SER A 54 3.41 6.27 -7.02
N ILE A 55 3.04 5.08 -7.50
CA ILE A 55 1.92 4.91 -8.45
C ILE A 55 0.60 5.37 -7.80
N GLY A 56 0.34 4.98 -6.55
CA GLY A 56 -0.81 5.43 -5.78
C GLY A 56 -0.90 6.96 -5.70
N ALA A 57 0.20 7.63 -5.34
CA ALA A 57 0.25 9.09 -5.27
C ALA A 57 -0.04 9.76 -6.64
N GLN A 58 0.42 9.16 -7.74
CA GLN A 58 0.11 9.63 -9.10
C GLN A 58 -1.38 9.48 -9.42
N ILE A 59 -2.00 8.34 -9.07
CA ILE A 59 -3.44 8.11 -9.22
C ILE A 59 -4.24 9.15 -8.43
N LEU A 60 -3.92 9.36 -7.15
CA LEU A 60 -4.57 10.36 -6.29
C LEU A 60 -4.46 11.77 -6.89
N SER A 61 -3.28 12.13 -7.41
CA SER A 61 -3.05 13.42 -8.07
C SER A 61 -3.91 13.59 -9.33
N LEU A 62 -4.03 12.53 -10.15
CA LEU A 62 -4.84 12.55 -11.36
C LEU A 62 -6.33 12.62 -11.06
N LYS A 63 -6.85 11.80 -10.13
CA LYS A 63 -8.25 11.84 -9.68
C LYS A 63 -8.62 13.23 -9.18
N ASN A 64 -7.79 13.84 -8.34
CA ASN A 64 -8.00 15.19 -7.86
C ASN A 64 -8.07 16.23 -9.00
N LYS A 65 -7.21 16.11 -10.03
CA LYS A 65 -7.25 16.99 -11.22
C LYS A 65 -8.52 16.80 -12.05
N LEU A 66 -9.08 15.59 -12.06
CA LEU A 66 -10.31 15.24 -12.76
C LEU A 66 -11.58 15.55 -11.94
N GLY A 67 -11.44 15.93 -10.66
CA GLY A 67 -12.56 16.13 -9.75
C GLY A 67 -13.21 14.82 -9.29
N GLU A 68 -12.50 13.70 -9.41
CA GLU A 68 -12.97 12.39 -8.96
C GLU A 68 -12.60 12.12 -7.50
N SER A 69 -13.48 11.41 -6.79
CA SER A 69 -13.16 10.92 -5.45
C SER A 69 -12.08 9.84 -5.51
N SER A 70 -11.21 9.87 -4.51
CA SER A 70 -10.21 8.83 -4.24
C SER A 70 -10.56 7.99 -3.00
N GLU A 71 -11.66 8.31 -2.33
CA GLU A 71 -12.13 7.59 -1.15
C GLU A 71 -12.41 6.12 -1.51
N GLY A 72 -11.84 5.20 -0.74
CA GLY A 72 -11.99 3.76 -0.93
C GLY A 72 -11.19 3.18 -2.10
N THR A 73 -10.44 4.00 -2.85
CA THR A 73 -9.61 3.50 -3.96
C THR A 73 -8.38 2.77 -3.46
N LEU A 74 -7.90 1.80 -4.24
CA LEU A 74 -6.69 1.04 -3.89
C LEU A 74 -5.47 1.96 -3.67
N ALA A 75 -5.37 3.05 -4.43
CA ALA A 75 -4.35 4.07 -4.29
C ALA A 75 -4.38 4.80 -2.94
N GLU A 76 -5.57 5.08 -2.41
CA GLU A 76 -5.72 5.63 -1.05
C GLU A 76 -5.38 4.56 0.00
N ARG A 77 -5.92 3.34 -0.17
CA ARG A 77 -5.76 2.27 0.82
C ARG A 77 -4.30 1.90 1.02
N ILE A 78 -3.51 1.73 -0.04
CA ILE A 78 -2.08 1.38 0.11
C ILE A 78 -1.31 2.46 0.89
N CYS A 79 -1.56 3.74 0.64
CA CYS A 79 -0.95 4.85 1.38
C CYS A 79 -1.38 4.83 2.86
N TRP A 80 -2.66 4.55 3.13
CA TRP A 80 -3.20 4.45 4.48
C TRP A 80 -2.58 3.29 5.26
N TYR A 81 -2.46 2.09 4.65
CA TYR A 81 -1.86 0.93 5.28
C TYR A 81 -0.36 1.13 5.58
N CYS A 82 0.38 1.84 4.73
CA CYS A 82 1.76 2.25 5.00
C CYS A 82 1.86 3.14 6.24
N ARG A 83 0.93 4.09 6.40
CA ARG A 83 0.87 4.96 7.58
C ARG A 83 0.52 4.16 8.84
N VAL A 84 -0.50 3.32 8.79
CA VAL A 84 -0.92 2.50 9.94
C VAL A 84 0.22 1.60 10.40
N TRP A 85 0.94 0.96 9.48
CA TRP A 85 2.10 0.16 9.84
C TRP A 85 3.20 1.00 10.52
N GLY A 86 3.46 2.22 10.01
CA GLY A 86 4.45 3.14 10.55
C GLY A 86 4.11 3.71 11.93
N ASP A 87 2.82 3.83 12.26
CA ASP A 87 2.32 4.30 13.56
C ASP A 87 2.32 3.20 14.64
N LEU A 88 2.53 1.93 14.27
CA LEU A 88 2.54 0.82 15.23
C LEU A 88 3.90 0.71 15.94
N ASP A 89 3.92 1.17 17.19
CA ASP A 89 5.10 1.31 18.04
C ASP A 89 5.87 0.00 18.30
N ASN A 90 5.24 -1.20 18.23
CA ASN A 90 5.91 -2.43 18.67
C ASN A 90 5.33 -3.80 18.24
N ALA A 91 5.04 -4.06 16.95
CA ALA A 91 4.72 -5.42 16.48
C ALA A 91 4.90 -5.64 14.96
N HIS A 92 6.07 -5.31 14.41
CA HIS A 92 6.31 -5.29 12.95
C HIS A 92 5.89 -6.56 12.18
N ARG A 93 6.06 -7.75 12.78
CA ARG A 93 5.81 -9.03 12.10
C ARG A 93 4.33 -9.38 11.96
N LYS A 94 3.62 -9.43 13.10
CA LYS A 94 2.21 -9.80 13.13
C LYS A 94 1.35 -8.69 12.52
N ASN A 95 1.77 -7.43 12.70
CA ASN A 95 1.06 -6.29 12.13
C ASN A 95 1.14 -6.28 10.60
N ALA A 96 2.30 -6.53 10.00
CA ALA A 96 2.42 -6.56 8.53
C ALA A 96 1.52 -7.66 7.91
N GLN A 97 1.53 -8.86 8.50
CA GLN A 97 0.71 -9.98 8.04
C GLN A 97 -0.78 -9.69 8.15
N ASP A 98 -1.23 -9.18 9.30
CA ASP A 98 -2.65 -8.90 9.54
C ASP A 98 -3.14 -7.75 8.66
N LEU A 99 -2.33 -6.68 8.49
CA LEU A 99 -2.63 -5.58 7.58
C LEU A 99 -2.68 -6.05 6.11
N ALA A 100 -1.76 -6.91 5.69
CA ALA A 100 -1.76 -7.45 4.33
C ALA A 100 -3.00 -8.30 4.05
N LYS A 101 -3.44 -9.12 5.02
CA LYS A 101 -4.70 -9.88 4.91
C LYS A 101 -5.91 -8.97 4.83
N GLN A 102 -5.94 -7.89 5.61
CA GLN A 102 -7.05 -6.92 5.56
C GLN A 102 -7.11 -6.23 4.19
N LEU A 103 -5.98 -5.72 3.68
CA LEU A 103 -5.94 -5.08 2.37
C LEU A 103 -6.27 -6.06 1.23
N LEU A 104 -5.77 -7.30 1.27
CA LEU A 104 -6.17 -8.33 0.30
C LEU A 104 -7.66 -8.62 0.32
N ASN A 105 -8.25 -8.67 1.51
CA ASN A 105 -9.68 -8.91 1.67
C ASN A 105 -10.49 -7.74 1.10
N GLU A 106 -10.02 -6.51 1.26
CA GLU A 106 -10.62 -5.32 0.62
C GLU A 106 -10.51 -5.38 -0.91
N VAL A 107 -9.33 -5.71 -1.45
CA VAL A 107 -9.15 -5.86 -2.90
C VAL A 107 -10.05 -6.96 -3.48
N ARG A 108 -10.13 -8.10 -2.80
CA ARG A 108 -10.91 -9.26 -3.28
C ARG A 108 -12.42 -9.07 -3.13
N ASN A 109 -12.87 -8.38 -2.09
CA ASN A 109 -14.30 -8.13 -1.86
C ASN A 109 -14.79 -6.80 -2.45
N GLY A 110 -13.88 -5.93 -2.85
CA GLY A 110 -14.13 -4.57 -3.35
C GLY A 110 -14.27 -4.44 -4.86
N ASN A 111 -14.45 -5.53 -5.61
CA ASN A 111 -14.92 -5.50 -7.00
C ASN A 111 -16.40 -5.08 -7.08
N THR A 112 -16.73 -3.88 -6.60
CA THR A 112 -18.08 -3.28 -6.67
C THR A 112 -18.05 -1.98 -7.44
#